data_AF-A0A359LQY1-F1
#
_entry.id   AF-A0A359LQY1-F1
#
_cell.length_a   1.000
_cell.length_b   1.000
_cell.length_c   1.000
_cell.angle_alpha   90.00
_cell.angle_beta   90.00
_cell.angle_gamma   90.00
#
_symmetry.space_group_name_H-M   'P 1'
#
loop_
_entity.id
_entity.type
_entity.pdbx_description
1 polymer ?
#
loop_
_entity_poly.entity_id
_entity_poly.type
_entity_poly.pdbx_seq_one_letter_code
_entity_poly.pdbx_strand_id
1 'polypeptide(L)'
;MKKSLLALALLGAFGAASAQSSVTLYGIADVNVQRSDPKAGTASDPQATTGVASGYQAGSRLGVRGTESLGGGLNAIFTLELGYNIDDGSRGQQTTASTVTTPTGTLTIPAVDRL
;
A
#
# COMPACT_ATOMS: atom_id res chain seq x y z
N MET A 1 4.94 -47.43 29.01
CA MET A 1 4.73 -47.00 27.61
C MET A 1 3.63 -45.93 27.47
N LYS A 2 3.49 -44.98 28.42
CA LYS A 2 2.42 -43.96 28.45
C LYS A 2 2.90 -42.51 28.33
N LYS A 3 4.22 -42.31 28.17
CA LYS A 3 4.84 -40.97 28.04
C LYS A 3 4.93 -40.51 26.58
N SER A 4 4.94 -41.45 25.63
CA SER A 4 5.03 -41.16 24.18
C SER A 4 3.73 -40.60 23.60
N LEU A 5 2.57 -41.02 24.13
CA LEU A 5 1.27 -40.49 23.73
C LEU A 5 1.09 -39.00 24.08
N LEU A 6 1.64 -38.56 25.22
CA LEU A 6 1.60 -37.17 25.65
C LEU A 6 2.48 -36.27 24.74
N ALA A 7 3.64 -36.77 24.31
CA ALA A 7 4.54 -36.05 23.41
C ALA A 7 3.94 -35.85 22.00
N LEU A 8 3.18 -36.83 21.50
CA LEU A 8 2.52 -36.73 20.19
C LEU A 8 1.31 -35.77 20.23
N ALA A 9 0.57 -35.73 21.34
CA ALA A 9 -0.51 -34.76 21.55
C ALA A 9 0.00 -33.31 21.64
N LEU A 10 1.17 -33.10 22.27
CA LEU A 10 1.81 -31.78 22.34
C LEU A 10 2.34 -31.32 20.98
N LEU A 11 2.81 -32.24 20.12
CA LEU A 11 3.29 -31.89 18.78
C LEU A 11 2.14 -31.51 17.84
N GLY A 12 0.93 -32.06 18.05
CA GLY A 12 -0.29 -31.69 17.32
C GLY A 12 -0.91 -30.35 17.73
N ALA A 13 -0.62 -29.84 18.93
CA ALA A 13 -1.07 -28.53 19.40
C ALA A 13 -0.33 -27.36 18.73
N PHE A 14 0.81 -27.62 18.09
CA PHE A 14 1.53 -26.67 17.22
C PHE A 14 1.12 -26.78 15.75
N GLY A 15 0.04 -27.52 15.46
CA GLY A 15 -0.50 -27.70 14.12
C GLY A 15 -0.91 -26.37 13.53
N ALA A 16 -0.09 -25.87 12.61
CA ALA A 16 -0.33 -24.78 11.68
C ALA A 16 -1.26 -23.70 12.23
N ALA A 17 -0.68 -22.70 12.90
CA ALA A 17 -1.29 -21.37 12.89
C ALA A 17 -1.37 -20.94 11.42
N SER A 18 -2.42 -21.38 10.73
CA SER A 18 -2.89 -20.82 9.48
C SER A 18 -3.48 -19.46 9.87
N ALA A 19 -2.58 -18.52 10.16
CA ALA A 19 -2.93 -17.13 10.18
C ALA A 19 -3.64 -16.87 8.85
N GLN A 20 -4.93 -16.53 8.91
CA GLN A 20 -5.71 -16.19 7.73
C GLN A 20 -5.18 -14.84 7.23
N SER A 21 -4.06 -14.88 6.52
CA SER A 21 -3.43 -13.70 5.94
C SER A 21 -4.30 -13.22 4.79
N SER A 22 -5.06 -12.16 5.01
CA SER A 22 -5.81 -11.50 3.95
C SER A 22 -4.94 -10.40 3.38
N VAL A 23 -4.47 -10.58 2.14
CA VAL A 23 -3.75 -9.55 1.39
C VAL A 23 -4.66 -9.04 0.29
N THR A 24 -4.87 -7.73 0.25
CA THR A 24 -5.68 -7.05 -0.76
C THR A 24 -4.77 -6.14 -1.58
N LEU A 25 -4.71 -6.40 -2.88
CA LEU A 25 -4.17 -5.47 -3.86
C LEU A 25 -5.26 -4.46 -4.24
N TYR A 26 -4.93 -3.17 -4.18
CA TYR A 26 -5.82 -2.08 -4.55
C TYR A 26 -5.04 -1.01 -5.28
N GLY A 27 -5.73 -0.06 -5.91
CA GLY A 27 -5.09 1.06 -6.58
C GLY A 27 -6.08 2.12 -7.02
N ILE A 28 -5.55 3.29 -7.35
CA ILE A 28 -6.26 4.42 -7.93
C ILE A 28 -5.50 4.81 -9.19
N ALA A 29 -6.21 4.94 -10.30
CA ALA A 29 -5.69 5.49 -11.54
C ALA A 29 -6.48 6.77 -11.87
N ASP A 30 -5.80 7.90 -11.83
CA ASP A 30 -6.30 9.22 -12.23
C ASP A 30 -5.60 9.63 -13.52
N VAL A 31 -6.38 9.61 -14.60
CA VAL A 31 -5.98 10.01 -15.95
C VAL A 31 -6.85 11.20 -16.35
N ASN A 32 -6.22 12.26 -16.85
CA ASN A 32 -6.93 13.40 -17.41
C ASN A 32 -6.35 13.80 -18.76
N VAL A 33 -7.19 14.43 -19.60
CA VAL A 33 -6.75 15.05 -20.85
C VAL A 33 -6.76 16.55 -20.61
N GLN A 34 -5.59 17.18 -20.73
CA GLN A 34 -5.41 18.60 -20.54
C GLN A 34 -5.06 19.30 -21.85
N ARG A 35 -5.63 20.50 -22.02
CA ARG A 35 -5.25 21.44 -23.06
C ARG A 35 -4.71 22.70 -22.39
N SER A 36 -3.49 23.06 -22.72
CA SER A 36 -2.84 24.27 -22.23
C SER A 36 -2.75 25.27 -23.38
N ASP A 37 -3.59 26.30 -23.33
CA ASP A 37 -3.55 27.39 -24.29
C ASP A 37 -2.55 28.47 -23.81
N PRO A 38 -1.71 29.02 -24.69
CA PRO A 38 -0.75 30.07 -24.34
C PRO A 38 -1.46 31.34 -23.85
N LYS A 39 -0.81 32.06 -22.94
CA LYS A 39 -1.28 33.39 -22.53
C LYS A 39 -1.04 34.39 -23.67
N ALA A 40 -2.10 35.06 -24.13
CA ALA A 40 -2.00 36.06 -25.18
C ALA A 40 -0.98 37.16 -24.82
N GLY A 41 -0.01 37.42 -25.71
CA GLY A 41 0.92 38.57 -25.61
C GLY A 41 2.39 38.26 -25.30
N THR A 42 2.81 37.00 -25.19
CA THR A 42 4.24 36.65 -25.14
C THR A 42 4.79 36.43 -26.54
N ALA A 43 5.93 37.06 -26.86
CA ALA A 43 6.56 37.03 -28.19
C ALA A 43 7.08 35.64 -28.62
N SER A 44 7.06 34.68 -27.71
CA SER A 44 7.13 33.26 -28.00
C SER A 44 5.68 32.78 -27.98
N ASP A 45 5.15 32.32 -29.10
CA ASP A 45 3.81 31.73 -29.20
C ASP A 45 3.93 30.22 -28.99
N PRO A 46 3.88 29.68 -27.74
CA PRO A 46 3.82 28.26 -27.57
C PRO A 46 2.45 27.80 -28.08
N GLN A 47 2.45 27.09 -29.20
CA GLN A 47 1.26 26.43 -29.74
C GLN A 47 0.49 25.70 -28.63
N ALA A 48 -0.84 25.76 -28.69
CA ALA A 48 -1.69 25.05 -27.74
C ALA A 48 -1.28 23.57 -27.66
N THR A 49 -0.92 23.11 -26.47
CA THR A 49 -0.54 21.71 -26.25
C THR A 49 -1.74 20.95 -25.73
N THR A 50 -1.98 19.77 -26.28
CA THR A 50 -2.97 18.82 -25.76
C THR A 50 -2.24 17.53 -25.41
N GLY A 51 -2.45 17.02 -24.21
CA GLY A 51 -1.76 15.84 -23.70
C GLY A 51 -2.56 15.11 -22.65
N VAL A 52 -2.16 13.86 -22.41
CA VAL A 52 -2.59 13.10 -21.24
C VAL A 52 -1.73 13.54 -20.06
N ALA A 53 -2.36 13.73 -18.90
CA ALA A 53 -1.67 14.00 -17.66
C ALA A 53 -2.22 13.11 -16.54
N SER A 54 -1.42 13.01 -15.47
CA SER A 54 -1.78 12.31 -14.25
C SER A 54 -2.16 13.28 -13.13
N GLY A 55 -2.94 12.78 -12.16
CA GLY A 55 -3.02 13.39 -10.85
C GLY A 55 -3.82 14.69 -10.74
N TYR A 56 -4.86 14.89 -11.56
CA TYR A 56 -5.65 16.11 -11.51
C TYR A 56 -6.49 16.21 -10.22
N GLN A 57 -7.08 15.10 -9.78
CA GLN A 57 -7.92 15.04 -8.59
C GLN A 57 -7.27 14.25 -7.45
N ALA A 58 -6.53 13.18 -7.77
CA ALA A 58 -5.72 12.42 -6.82
C ALA A 58 -4.51 11.80 -7.51
N GLY A 59 -3.37 11.71 -6.82
CA GLY A 59 -2.20 10.99 -7.33
C GLY A 59 -2.52 9.51 -7.61
N SER A 60 -2.15 9.02 -8.79
CA SER A 60 -2.27 7.60 -9.14
C SER A 60 -1.35 6.76 -8.25
N ARG A 61 -1.84 5.62 -7.77
CA ARG A 61 -1.10 4.77 -6.83
C ARG A 61 -1.56 3.32 -6.89
N LEU A 62 -0.64 2.41 -6.62
CA LEU A 62 -0.90 0.99 -6.43
C LEU A 62 -0.54 0.61 -4.99
N GLY A 63 -1.42 -0.08 -4.30
CA GLY A 63 -1.26 -0.40 -2.88
C GLY A 63 -1.54 -1.85 -2.56
N VAL A 64 -0.81 -2.38 -1.58
CA VAL A 64 -1.08 -3.67 -0.95
C VAL A 64 -1.36 -3.41 0.51
N ARG A 65 -2.53 -3.83 0.98
CA ARG A 65 -2.87 -3.83 2.41
C ARG A 65 -3.15 -5.24 2.88
N GLY A 66 -2.83 -5.52 4.13
CA GLY A 66 -3.12 -6.83 4.68
C GLY A 66 -3.15 -6.87 6.19
N THR A 67 -3.67 -7.97 6.69
CA THR A 67 -3.65 -8.33 8.11
C THR A 67 -3.17 -9.76 8.23
N GLU A 68 -2.17 -9.96 9.07
CA GLU A 68 -1.55 -11.26 9.34
C GLU A 68 -1.62 -11.51 10.84
N SER A 69 -2.21 -12.63 11.25
CA SER A 69 -2.20 -13.03 12.65
C SER A 69 -0.82 -13.57 13.02
N LEU A 70 -0.19 -12.99 14.04
CA LEU A 70 1.11 -13.44 14.55
C LEU A 70 0.97 -14.53 15.62
N GLY A 71 -0.26 -15.00 15.87
CA GLY A 71 -0.60 -15.89 16.98
C GLY A 71 -0.70 -15.16 18.32
N GLY A 72 -1.21 -15.85 19.34
CA GLY A 72 -1.30 -15.29 20.70
C GLY A 72 -2.17 -14.04 20.85
N GLY A 73 -3.07 -13.77 19.89
CA GLY A 73 -3.89 -12.56 19.85
C GLY A 73 -3.20 -11.33 19.25
N LEU A 74 -1.99 -11.49 18.70
CA LEU A 74 -1.28 -10.43 17.98
C LEU A 74 -1.65 -10.44 16.50
N ASN A 75 -1.73 -9.24 15.91
CA ASN A 75 -1.94 -9.06 14.48
C ASN A 75 -0.97 -8.01 13.93
N ALA A 76 -0.33 -8.30 12.82
CA ALA A 76 0.36 -7.33 11.98
C ALA A 76 -0.60 -6.80 10.93
N ILE A 77 -0.72 -5.48 10.84
CA ILE A 77 -1.49 -4.76 9.83
C ILE A 77 -0.49 -3.94 9.04
N PHE A 78 -0.48 -4.07 7.72
CA PHE A 78 0.44 -3.33 6.87
C PHE A 78 -0.29 -2.69 5.69
N THR A 79 0.25 -1.56 5.25
CA THR A 79 -0.15 -0.86 4.03
C THR A 79 1.10 -0.37 3.32
N LEU A 80 1.29 -0.82 2.09
CA LEU A 80 2.36 -0.41 1.21
C LEU A 80 1.76 0.16 -0.06
N GLU A 81 1.98 1.44 -0.32
CA GLU A 81 1.49 2.16 -1.51
C GLU A 81 2.65 2.75 -2.31
N LEU A 82 2.62 2.51 -3.61
CA LEU A 82 3.52 3.06 -4.61
C LEU A 82 2.74 4.06 -5.48
N GLY A 83 3.07 5.35 -5.38
CA GLY A 83 2.59 6.36 -6.31
C GLY A 83 3.31 6.28 -7.65
N TYR A 84 2.60 6.54 -8.74
CA TYR A 84 3.15 6.66 -10.09
C TYR A 84 2.36 7.68 -10.89
N ASN A 85 3.00 8.30 -11.88
CA ASN A 85 2.35 9.16 -12.86
C ASN A 85 1.93 8.30 -14.05
N ILE A 86 0.65 8.35 -14.44
CA ILE A 86 0.10 7.45 -15.47
C ILE A 86 0.46 7.89 -16.91
N ASP A 87 0.90 9.13 -17.08
CA ASP A 87 1.28 9.73 -18.36
C ASP A 87 2.71 9.39 -18.79
N ASP A 88 3.65 9.29 -17.84
CA ASP A 88 5.06 9.01 -18.12
C ASP A 88 5.67 7.86 -17.31
N GLY A 89 4.92 7.27 -16.36
CA GLY A 89 5.40 6.20 -15.48
C GLY A 89 6.38 6.66 -14.40
N SER A 90 6.60 7.97 -14.23
CA SER A 90 7.50 8.51 -13.22
C SER A 90 6.97 8.26 -11.80
N ARG A 91 7.88 8.30 -10.81
CA ARG A 91 7.55 7.97 -9.42
C ARG A 91 6.68 9.07 -8.80
N GLY A 92 5.54 8.68 -8.25
CA GLY A 92 4.69 9.52 -7.42
C GLY A 92 4.96 9.32 -5.93
N GLN A 93 4.13 9.93 -5.08
CA GLN A 93 4.25 9.86 -3.62
C GLN A 93 4.09 8.41 -3.11
N GLN A 94 5.00 7.98 -2.21
CA GLN A 94 5.02 6.63 -1.65
C GLN A 94 4.56 6.65 -0.19
N THR A 95 3.73 5.70 0.23
CA THR A 95 3.28 5.59 1.63
C THR A 95 3.53 4.16 2.11
N THR A 96 4.38 4.01 3.13
CA THR A 96 4.61 2.71 3.79
C THR A 96 4.27 2.84 5.26
N ALA A 97 3.16 2.25 5.70
CA ALA A 97 2.74 2.24 7.09
C ALA A 97 2.61 0.80 7.60
N SER A 98 3.11 0.56 8.80
CA SER A 98 3.05 -0.75 9.45
C SER A 98 2.59 -0.59 10.88
N THR A 99 1.59 -1.37 11.28
CA THR A 99 0.96 -1.32 12.59
C THR A 99 0.94 -2.73 13.18
N VAL A 100 1.40 -2.87 14.42
CA VAL A 100 1.31 -4.12 15.17
C VAL A 100 0.32 -3.93 16.31
N THR A 101 -0.73 -4.74 16.34
CA THR A 101 -1.72 -4.75 17.40
C THR A 101 -1.46 -5.92 18.32
N THR A 102 -1.36 -5.63 19.62
CA THR A 102 -1.25 -6.60 20.71
C THR A 102 -2.52 -6.58 21.56
N PRO A 103 -2.74 -7.59 22.43
CA PRO A 103 -3.87 -7.60 23.36
C PRO A 103 -3.92 -6.38 24.30
N THR A 104 -2.80 -5.69 24.49
CA THR A 104 -2.64 -4.55 25.41
C THR A 104 -2.52 -3.19 24.71
N GLY A 105 -2.49 -3.13 23.38
CA GLY A 105 -2.39 -1.86 22.67
C GLY A 105 -1.97 -2.00 21.22
N THR A 106 -1.79 -0.86 20.54
CA THR A 106 -1.35 -0.83 19.14
C THR A 106 -0.11 0.05 19.01
N LEU A 107 0.91 -0.46 18.32
CA LEU A 107 2.08 0.30 17.92
C LEU A 107 2.01 0.56 16.41
N THR A 108 1.98 1.83 16.03
CA THR A 108 1.99 2.25 14.62
C THR A 108 3.33 2.88 14.28
N ILE A 109 3.96 2.40 13.22
CA ILE A 109 5.07 3.07 12.55
C ILE A 109 4.44 3.91 11.42
N PRO A 110 4.41 5.25 11.55
CA PRO A 110 3.81 6.11 10.56
C PRO A 110 4.61 6.07 9.25
N ALA A 111 3.94 6.40 8.15
CA ALA A 111 4.59 6.57 6.87
C ALA A 111 5.63 7.70 6.93
N VAL A 112 6.85 7.40 6.52
CA VAL A 112 7.92 8.38 6.35
C VAL A 112 7.82 8.89 4.92
N ASP A 113 7.21 10.06 4.75
CA ASP A 113 7.17 10.77 3.47
C ASP A 113 8.59 11.30 3.19
N ARG A 114 9.40 10.55 2.45
CA ARG A 114 10.71 11.03 2.02
C ARG A 114 10.54 11.78 0.70
N LEU A 115 10.71 13.10 0.80
CA LEU A 115 10.88 14.05 -0.30
C LEU A 115 11.95 13.60 -1.31
#